data_AF-A0A502I8G1-F1
#
_entry.id   AF-A0A502I8G1-F1
#
_cell.length_a   1.000
_cell.length_b   1.000
_cell.length_c   1.000
_cell.angle_alpha   90.00
_cell.angle_beta   90.00
_cell.angle_gamma   90.00
#
_symmetry.space_group_name_H-M   'P 1'
#
loop_
_entity.id
_entity.type
_entity.pdbx_description
1 polymer ?
#
loop_
_entity_poly.entity_id
_entity_poly.type
_entity_poly.pdbx_seq_one_letter_code
_entity_poly.pdbx_strand_id
1 'polypeptide(L)'
;MLAPKDFLDALTGTASRLFSGETPLPKSEIESQFKALLQSGFSKLDLVSREEFDSQMIVLARTRARLESLEAKVAELEAKLNPPAE
;
A
#
# COMPACT_ATOMS: atom_id res chain seq x y z
N MET A 1 12.28 -6.86 -6.70
CA MET A 1 11.58 -6.14 -5.63
C MET A 1 12.54 -6.10 -4.44
N LEU A 2 13.04 -4.92 -4.06
CA LEU A 2 13.89 -4.83 -2.87
C LEU A 2 13.02 -4.98 -1.62
N ALA A 3 13.55 -5.68 -0.62
CA ALA A 3 12.82 -5.97 0.60
C ALA A 3 12.82 -4.72 1.52
N PRO A 4 11.77 -4.50 2.33
CA PRO A 4 11.72 -3.44 3.35
C PRO A 4 12.94 -3.39 4.28
N LYS A 5 13.67 -4.50 4.40
CA LYS A 5 14.87 -4.65 5.22
C LYS A 5 16.01 -3.73 4.82
N ASP A 6 16.26 -3.54 3.51
CA ASP A 6 17.38 -2.72 3.03
C ASP A 6 17.20 -1.23 3.41
N PHE A 7 15.94 -0.78 3.49
CA PHE A 7 15.61 0.57 3.95
C PHE A 7 15.81 0.73 5.47
N LEU A 8 15.39 -0.26 6.25
CA LEU A 8 15.57 -0.27 7.71
C LEU A 8 17.06 -0.28 8.08
N ASP A 9 17.87 -1.02 7.32
CA ASP A 9 19.33 -1.07 7.52
C ASP A 9 19.97 0.30 7.23
N ALA A 10 19.53 1.00 6.17
CA ALA A 10 20.01 2.34 5.83
C ALA A 10 19.58 3.42 6.86
N LEU A 11 18.36 3.31 7.39
CA LEU A 11 17.88 4.16 8.49
C LEU A 11 18.70 3.93 9.76
N THR A 12 18.93 2.67 10.12
CA THR A 12 19.71 2.28 11.31
C THR A 12 21.14 2.80 11.19
N GLY A 13 21.78 2.64 10.03
CA GLY A 13 23.13 3.17 9.78
C GLY A 13 23.22 4.69 9.85
N THR A 14 22.14 5.41 9.53
CA THR A 14 22.11 6.89 9.63
C THR A 14 21.83 7.34 11.05
N ALA A 15 20.94 6.65 11.78
CA ALA A 15 20.68 6.88 13.19
C ALA A 15 21.95 6.64 14.03
N SER A 16 22.66 5.53 13.81
CA SER A 16 23.92 5.25 14.50
C SER A 16 24.96 6.34 14.28
N ARG A 17 25.09 6.89 13.07
CA ARG A 17 26.00 8.01 12.78
C ARG A 17 25.63 9.30 13.53
N LEU A 18 24.34 9.54 13.75
CA LEU A 18 23.85 10.69 14.51
C LEU A 18 24.08 10.53 16.02
N PHE A 19 23.95 9.32 16.57
CA PHE A 19 24.10 9.04 18.00
C PHE A 19 25.55 8.76 18.43
N SER A 20 26.42 8.26 17.55
CA SER A 20 27.82 7.91 17.87
C SER A 20 28.79 9.10 17.97
N GLY A 21 28.37 10.32 17.61
CA GLY A 21 29.09 11.55 17.97
C GLY A 21 30.42 11.84 17.25
N GLU A 22 30.76 11.16 16.15
CA GLU A 22 32.06 11.34 15.48
C GLU A 22 32.18 12.62 14.62
N THR A 23 31.10 13.38 14.42
CA THR A 23 31.15 14.75 13.90
C THR A 23 29.80 15.43 14.12
N PRO A 24 29.71 16.61 14.78
CA PRO A 24 28.47 17.35 14.88
C PRO A 24 28.16 17.95 13.50
N LEU A 25 27.53 17.15 12.63
CA LEU A 25 27.04 17.63 11.35
C LEU A 25 26.08 18.81 11.60
N PRO A 26 26.15 19.88 10.79
CA PRO A 26 25.16 20.95 10.83
C PRO A 26 23.76 20.37 10.73
N LYS A 27 22.81 20.91 11.51
CA LYS A 27 21.41 20.43 11.53
C LYS A 27 20.80 20.35 10.12
N SER A 28 21.16 21.28 9.23
CA SER A 28 20.72 21.32 7.84
C SER A 28 21.22 20.14 7.00
N GLU A 29 22.44 19.66 7.25
CA GLU A 29 23.03 18.52 6.53
C GLU A 29 22.40 17.20 6.98
N ILE A 30 22.06 17.10 8.27
CA ILE A 30 21.29 15.98 8.83
C ILE A 30 19.90 15.93 8.21
N GLU A 31 19.20 17.07 8.16
CA GLU A 31 17.85 17.16 7.59
C GLU A 31 17.84 16.79 6.10
N SER A 32 18.82 17.28 5.33
CA SER A 32 18.98 16.95 3.91
C SER A 32 19.20 15.45 3.69
N GLN A 33 20.12 14.83 4.43
CA GLN A 33 20.38 13.39 4.33
C GLN A 33 19.16 12.56 4.74
N PHE A 34 18.45 12.95 5.80
CA PHE A 34 17.25 12.26 6.24
C PHE A 34 16.13 12.36 5.21
N LYS A 35 15.93 13.54 4.61
CA LYS A 35 14.95 13.74 3.54
C LYS A 35 15.28 12.90 2.31
N ALA A 36 16.55 12.84 1.89
CA ALA A 36 16.98 12.02 0.76
C ALA A 36 16.76 10.52 1.02
N LEU A 37 17.01 10.04 2.25
CA LEU A 37 16.73 8.66 2.65
C LEU A 37 15.24 8.34 2.64
N LEU A 38 14.38 9.23 3.16
CA LEU A 38 12.94 9.07 3.12
C LEU A 38 12.41 9.06 1.68
N GLN A 39 12.88 9.97 0.84
CA GLN A 39 12.52 10.00 -0.57
C GLN A 39 12.96 8.71 -1.29
N SER A 40 14.20 8.26 -1.07
CA SER A 40 14.69 6.99 -1.62
C SER A 40 13.90 5.78 -1.11
N GLY A 41 13.50 5.79 0.16
CA GLY A 41 12.67 4.77 0.78
C GLY A 41 11.27 4.73 0.17
N PHE A 42 10.60 5.87 0.09
CA PHE A 42 9.27 5.98 -0.50
C PHE A 42 9.25 5.62 -2.00
N SER A 43 10.28 5.98 -2.76
CA SER A 43 10.40 5.55 -4.17
C SER A 43 10.63 4.05 -4.35
N LYS A 44 11.11 3.36 -3.33
CA LYS A 44 11.33 1.90 -3.34
C LYS A 44 10.13 1.12 -2.81
N LEU A 45 9.19 1.79 -2.17
CA LEU A 45 7.91 1.21 -1.72
C LEU A 45 6.86 1.45 -2.82
N ASP A 46 6.01 0.45 -3.08
CA ASP A 46 4.89 0.56 -4.02
C ASP A 46 3.75 1.35 -3.37
N LEU A 47 3.99 2.65 -3.15
CA LEU A 47 3.08 3.55 -2.46
C LEU A 47 2.13 4.19 -3.48
N VAL A 48 0.85 4.16 -3.14
CA VAL A 48 -0.18 4.97 -3.81
C VAL A 48 -0.59 6.11 -2.90
N SER A 49 -1.11 7.18 -3.48
CA SER A 49 -1.69 8.26 -2.69
C SER A 49 -2.92 7.75 -1.92
N ARG A 50 -3.23 8.42 -0.80
CA ARG A 50 -4.42 8.08 -0.03
C ARG A 50 -5.71 8.22 -0.85
N GLU A 51 -5.77 9.23 -1.71
CA GLU A 51 -6.91 9.50 -2.59
C GLU A 51 -7.11 8.40 -3.64
N GLU A 52 -6.03 7.91 -4.26
CA GLU A 52 -6.09 6.77 -5.18
C GLU A 52 -6.55 5.49 -4.47
N PHE A 53 -6.04 5.25 -3.25
CA PHE A 53 -6.49 4.12 -2.44
C PHE A 53 -7.99 4.19 -2.13
N ASP A 54 -8.47 5.34 -1.65
CA ASP A 54 -9.88 5.54 -1.31
C ASP A 54 -10.77 5.43 -2.57
N SER A 55 -10.29 5.91 -3.72
CA SER A 55 -10.97 5.77 -5.02
C SER A 55 -11.10 4.30 -5.44
N GLN A 56 -10.02 3.52 -5.31
CA GLN A 56 -10.03 2.07 -5.61
C GLN A 56 -10.99 1.31 -4.67
N MET A 57 -11.05 1.69 -3.39
CA MET A 57 -11.99 1.11 -2.43
C MET A 57 -13.46 1.30 -2.84
N ILE A 58 -13.81 2.48 -3.36
CA ILE A 58 -15.16 2.76 -3.88
C ILE A 58 -15.48 1.90 -5.10
N VAL A 59 -14.54 1.78 -6.04
CA VAL A 59 -14.69 0.93 -7.23
C VAL A 59 -14.89 -0.53 -6.83
N LEU A 60 -14.11 -1.02 -5.86
CA LEU A 60 -14.23 -2.37 -5.33
C LEU A 60 -15.59 -2.62 -4.69
N ALA A 61 -16.06 -1.68 -3.85
CA ALA A 61 -17.38 -1.77 -3.21
C ALA A 61 -18.51 -1.85 -4.25
N ARG A 62 -18.46 -1.01 -5.28
CA ARG A 62 -19.44 -1.03 -6.38
C ARG A 62 -19.39 -2.35 -7.16
N THR A 63 -18.19 -2.88 -7.40
CA THR A 63 -18.02 -4.14 -8.12
C THR A 63 -18.58 -5.32 -7.34
N ARG A 64 -18.37 -5.36 -6.01
CA ARG A 64 -18.99 -6.38 -5.13
C ARG A 64 -20.51 -6.33 -5.17
N ALA A 65 -21.11 -5.15 -5.02
CA ALA A 65 -22.56 -5.00 -5.08
C ALA A 65 -23.14 -5.44 -6.44
N ARG A 66 -22.43 -5.16 -7.55
CA ARG A 66 -22.81 -5.63 -8.88
C ARG A 66 -22.68 -7.14 -9.01
N LEU A 67 -21.61 -7.72 -8.46
CA LEU A 67 -21.38 -9.16 -8.47
C LEU A 67 -22.50 -9.89 -7.72
N GLU A 68 -22.81 -9.47 -6.50
CA GLU A 68 -23.91 -10.03 -5.70
C GLU A 68 -25.25 -9.97 -6.44
N SER A 69 -25.56 -8.86 -7.12
CA SER A 69 -26.77 -8.75 -7.93
C SER A 69 -26.79 -9.72 -9.13
N LEU A 70 -25.65 -9.92 -9.78
CA LEU A 70 -25.55 -10.87 -10.89
C LEU A 70 -25.66 -12.31 -10.40
N GLU A 71 -25.01 -12.66 -9.29
CA GLU A 71 -25.13 -13.97 -8.65
C GLU A 71 -26.59 -14.29 -8.29
N ALA A 72 -27.32 -13.34 -7.71
CA ALA A 72 -28.74 -13.49 -7.42
C ALA A 72 -29.58 -13.74 -8.69
N LYS A 73 -29.33 -12.97 -9.76
CA LYS A 73 -30.03 -13.16 -11.05
C LYS A 73 -29.73 -14.51 -11.68
N VAL A 74 -28.48 -14.98 -11.60
CA VAL A 74 -28.09 -16.30 -12.09
C VAL A 74 -28.82 -17.38 -11.30
N ALA A 75 -28.84 -17.31 -9.97
CA ALA A 75 -29.56 -18.26 -9.13
C ALA A 75 -31.07 -18.30 -9.46
N GLU A 76 -31.72 -17.15 -9.68
CA GLU A 76 -33.12 -17.09 -10.11
C GLU A 76 -33.34 -17.76 -11.47
N LEU A 77 -32.43 -17.57 -12.42
CA LEU A 77 -32.51 -18.19 -13.75
C LEU A 77 -32.29 -19.70 -13.67
N GLU A 78 -31.31 -20.15 -12.87
CA GLU A 78 -31.04 -21.57 -12.63
C GLU A 78 -32.25 -22.27 -12.01
N ALA A 79 -32.91 -21.64 -11.03
CA ALA A 79 -34.13 -22.18 -10.42
C ALA A 79 -35.30 -22.29 -11.40
N LYS A 80 -35.42 -21.36 -12.36
CA LYS A 80 -36.45 -21.43 -13.41
C LYS A 80 -36.17 -22.51 -14.45
N LEU A 81 -34.91 -22.76 -14.76
CA LEU A 81 -34.49 -23.75 -15.77
C LEU A 81 -34.49 -25.17 -15.21
N ASN A 82 -34.29 -25.33 -13.91
CA ASN A 82 -34.28 -26.62 -13.23
C ASN A 82 -35.31 -26.60 -12.09
N PRO A 83 -36.62 -26.51 -12.40
CA PRO A 83 -37.64 -26.52 -11.37
C PRO A 83 -37.52 -27.82 -10.57
N PRO A 84 -37.62 -27.78 -9.24
CA PRO A 84 -37.60 -28.99 -8.43
C PRO A 84 -38.70 -29.93 -8.94
N ALA A 85 -38.31 -31.17 -9.25
CA ALA A 85 -39.26 -32.20 -9.66
C ALA A 85 -40.25 -32.41 -8.51
N GLU A 86 -41.53 -32.15 -8.76
CA GLU A 86 -42.64 -32.71 -7.96
C GLU A 86 -42.68 -34.23 -8.09
#